data_AF-A0A4W5JLF6-F1
#
_entry.id   AF-A0A4W5JLF6-F1
#
_cell.length_a   1.000
_cell.length_b   1.000
_cell.length_c   1.000
_cell.angle_alpha   90.00
_cell.angle_beta   90.00
_cell.angle_gamma   90.00
#
_symmetry.space_group_name_H-M   'P 1'
#
loop_
_entity.id
_entity.type
_entity.pdbx_description
1 polymer ?
#
loop_
_entity_poly.entity_id
_entity_poly.type
_entity_poly.pdbx_seq_one_letter_code
_entity_poly.pdbx_strand_id
1 'polypeptide(L)'
;MPNSQGLTPLDVAIMTNNNPIAKLLLKAGGKESPHFVSVESREAHLGSLVIEAERRAGELAAQAQRDGLSLEACDKDKQLRAWEWRCKLYKRMTTGFQHAREYA
;
A
#
# COMPACT_ATOMS: atom_id res chain seq x y z
N MET A 1 8.15 11.11 8.95
CA MET A 1 7.94 11.64 7.59
C MET A 1 7.12 10.63 6.80
N PRO A 2 6.15 11.06 5.98
CA PRO A 2 5.40 10.16 5.09
C PRO A 2 6.30 9.52 4.02
N ASN A 3 5.94 8.34 3.54
CA ASN A 3 6.60 7.69 2.40
C ASN A 3 6.22 8.37 1.07
N SER A 4 6.73 7.87 -0.06
CA SER A 4 6.45 8.41 -1.40
C SER A 4 4.97 8.39 -1.83
N GLN A 5 4.10 7.72 -1.05
CA GLN A 5 2.66 7.64 -1.26
C GLN A 5 1.89 8.52 -0.27
N GLY A 6 2.59 9.38 0.48
CA GLY A 6 2.01 10.25 1.49
C GLY A 6 1.55 9.52 2.76
N LEU A 7 1.91 8.24 2.96
CA LEU A 7 1.52 7.44 4.13
C LEU A 7 2.62 7.48 5.20
N THR A 8 2.26 7.78 6.44
CA THR A 8 3.16 7.63 7.59
C THR A 8 3.21 6.18 8.06
N PRO A 9 4.25 5.79 8.84
CA PRO A 9 4.28 4.47 9.47
C PRO A 9 3.05 4.19 10.35
N LEU A 10 2.47 5.21 10.98
CA LEU A 10 1.27 5.06 11.81
C LEU A 10 0.03 4.76 10.94
N ASP A 11 -0.14 5.47 9.83
CA ASP A 11 -1.23 5.22 8.88
C ASP A 11 -1.19 3.75 8.40
N VAL A 12 -0.01 3.26 8.01
CA VAL A 12 0.17 1.87 7.57
C VAL A 12 -0.18 0.89 8.68
N ALA A 13 0.23 1.15 9.93
CA ALA A 13 -0.07 0.27 11.05
C ALA A 13 -1.58 0.20 11.35
N ILE A 14 -2.28 1.33 11.34
CA ILE A 14 -3.73 1.40 11.55
C ILE A 14 -4.46 0.67 10.41
N MET A 15 -4.14 1.01 9.16
CA MET A 15 -4.84 0.49 7.98
C MET A 15 -4.60 -1.01 7.77
N THR A 16 -3.46 -1.53 8.24
CA THR A 16 -3.20 -2.99 8.23
C THR A 16 -3.67 -3.72 9.49
N ASN A 17 -4.44 -3.05 10.35
CA ASN A 17 -4.94 -3.56 11.63
C ASN A 17 -3.85 -4.08 12.58
N ASN A 18 -2.64 -3.50 12.50
CA ASN A 18 -1.52 -3.84 13.37
C ASN A 18 -1.55 -3.00 14.65
N ASN A 19 -2.51 -3.32 15.52
CA ASN A 19 -2.77 -2.60 16.77
C ASN A 19 -1.56 -2.47 17.71
N PRO A 20 -0.71 -3.49 17.92
CA PRO A 20 0.48 -3.36 18.76
C PRO A 20 1.45 -2.30 18.25
N ILE A 21 1.73 -2.29 16.94
CA ILE A 21 2.62 -1.32 16.31
C ILE A 21 1.99 0.08 16.31
N ALA A 22 0.68 0.19 16.02
CA ALA A 22 -0.02 1.47 16.07
C ALA A 22 0.07 2.11 17.47
N LYS A 23 -0.17 1.32 18.54
CA LYS A 23 -0.01 1.78 19.93
C LYS A 23 1.42 2.19 20.27
N LEU A 24 2.41 1.43 19.79
CA LEU A 24 3.83 1.77 20.00
C LEU A 24 4.19 3.10 19.31
N LEU A 25 3.77 3.27 18.06
CA LEU A 25 4.01 4.49 17.29
C LEU A 25 3.34 5.70 17.93
N LEU A 26 2.10 5.58 18.40
CA LEU A 26 1.41 6.64 19.15
C LEU A 26 2.17 7.03 20.43
N LYS A 27 2.61 6.04 21.22
CA LYS A 27 3.42 6.30 22.43
C LYS A 27 4.75 7.00 22.14
N ALA A 28 5.33 6.73 20.97
CA ALA A 28 6.55 7.38 20.50
C ALA A 28 6.31 8.76 19.85
N GLY A 29 5.08 9.27 19.86
CA GLY A 29 4.73 10.57 19.26
C GLY A 29 4.50 10.52 17.75
N GLY A 30 4.25 9.34 17.19
CA GLY A 30 3.83 9.14 15.81
C GLY A 30 2.53 9.87 15.50
N LYS A 31 2.44 10.49 14.33
CA LYS A 31 1.29 11.24 13.84
C LYS A 31 0.84 10.69 12.51
N GLU A 32 -0.46 10.74 12.27
CA GLU A 32 -1.05 10.44 10.96
C GLU A 32 -0.58 11.46 9.91
N SER A 33 -0.68 11.09 8.64
CA SER A 33 -0.32 11.99 7.55
C SER A 33 -1.25 13.20 7.48
N PRO A 34 -0.71 14.43 7.31
CA PRO A 34 -1.53 15.64 7.16
C PRO A 34 -2.28 15.68 5.81
N HIS A 35 -1.95 14.79 4.86
CA HIS A 35 -2.56 14.78 3.53
C HIS A 35 -3.94 14.14 3.48
N PHE A 36 -4.34 13.41 4.54
CA PHE A 36 -5.64 12.75 4.61
C PHE A 36 -6.54 13.50 5.59
N VAL A 37 -7.10 14.60 5.10
CA VAL A 37 -7.91 15.54 5.90
C VAL A 37 -9.29 14.95 6.24
N SER A 38 -9.77 13.96 5.47
CA SER A 38 -11.00 13.22 5.76
C SER A 38 -10.87 11.71 5.53
N VAL A 39 -11.75 10.93 6.16
CA VAL A 39 -11.86 9.47 6.02
C VAL A 39 -12.10 9.07 4.56
N GLU A 40 -12.95 9.81 3.86
CA GLU A 40 -13.31 9.59 2.45
C GLU A 40 -12.11 9.87 1.53
N SER A 41 -11.35 10.94 1.81
CA SER A 41 -10.14 11.25 1.05
C SER A 41 -9.09 10.14 1.17
N ARG A 42 -8.99 9.50 2.35
CA ARG A 42 -8.09 8.40 2.62
C ARG A 42 -8.52 7.12 1.89
N GLU A 43 -9.82 6.84 1.87
CA GLU A 43 -10.38 5.70 1.14
C GLU A 43 -10.20 5.85 -0.38
N ALA A 44 -10.50 7.03 -0.92
CA ALA A 44 -10.32 7.32 -2.34
C ALA A 44 -8.84 7.17 -2.76
N HIS A 45 -7.91 7.69 -1.94
CA HIS A 45 -6.47 7.55 -2.18
C HIS A 45 -6.03 6.08 -2.17
N LEU A 46 -6.48 5.30 -1.19
CA LEU A 46 -6.23 3.86 -1.16
C LEU A 46 -6.75 3.16 -2.41
N GLY A 47 -7.96 3.49 -2.86
CA GLY A 47 -8.54 2.95 -4.09
C GLY A 47 -7.65 3.25 -5.30
N SER A 48 -7.19 4.50 -5.45
CA SER A 48 -6.26 4.88 -6.52
C SER A 48 -4.92 4.12 -6.44
N LEU A 49 -4.39 3.90 -5.24
CA LEU A 49 -3.16 3.12 -5.04
C LEU A 49 -3.33 1.65 -5.42
N VAL A 50 -4.48 1.04 -5.13
CA VAL A 50 -4.79 -0.34 -5.55
C VAL A 50 -4.82 -0.42 -7.08
N ILE A 51 -5.59 0.46 -7.73
CA ILE A 51 -5.74 0.48 -9.19
C ILE A 51 -4.37 0.66 -9.87
N GLU A 52 -3.57 1.62 -9.42
CA GLU A 52 -2.26 1.89 -10.01
C GLU A 52 -1.29 0.72 -9.80
N ALA A 53 -1.31 0.10 -8.62
CA ALA A 53 -0.46 -1.06 -8.36
C ALA A 53 -0.85 -2.26 -9.24
N GLU A 54 -2.16 -2.52 -9.41
CA GLU A 54 -2.66 -3.59 -10.26
C GLU A 54 -2.31 -3.37 -11.73
N ARG A 55 -2.49 -2.13 -12.22
CA ARG A 55 -2.12 -1.75 -13.59
C ARG A 55 -0.64 -2.02 -13.85
N ARG A 56 0.25 -1.54 -12.98
CA ARG A 56 1.70 -1.74 -13.13
C ARG A 56 2.12 -3.19 -12.99
N ALA A 57 1.50 -3.95 -12.09
CA ALA A 57 1.77 -5.38 -11.96
C ALA A 57 1.36 -6.12 -13.26
N GLY A 58 0.20 -5.80 -13.83
CA GLY A 58 -0.24 -6.37 -15.11
C GLY A 58 0.69 -6.03 -16.27
N GLU A 59 1.12 -4.77 -16.39
CA GLU A 59 2.07 -4.33 -17.41
C GLU A 59 3.42 -5.05 -17.31
N LEU A 60 3.95 -5.16 -16.08
CA LEU A 60 5.21 -5.87 -15.83
C LEU A 60 5.11 -7.37 -16.06
N ALA A 61 3.98 -8.00 -15.70
CA ALA A 61 3.74 -9.42 -15.97
C ALA A 61 3.65 -9.70 -17.47
N ALA A 62 2.92 -8.87 -18.22
CA ALA A 62 2.82 -8.97 -19.67
C ALA A 62 4.17 -8.74 -20.36
N GLN A 63 5.02 -7.87 -19.80
CA GLN A 63 6.38 -7.64 -20.31
C GLN A 63 7.32 -8.80 -19.97
N ALA A 64 7.26 -9.33 -18.75
CA ALA A 64 8.06 -10.49 -18.33
C ALA A 64 7.74 -11.74 -19.19
N GLN A 65 6.47 -11.94 -19.54
CA GLN A 65 6.06 -13.01 -20.45
C GLN A 65 6.64 -12.84 -21.86
N ARG A 66 6.83 -11.60 -22.33
CA ARG A 66 7.42 -11.29 -23.64
C ARG A 66 8.94 -11.42 -23.68
N ASP A 67 9.63 -11.11 -22.57
CA ASP A 67 11.09 -11.00 -22.54
C ASP A 67 11.83 -12.30 -22.21
N GLY A 68 11.14 -13.35 -21.76
CA GLY A 68 11.74 -14.67 -21.51
C GLY A 68 12.82 -14.67 -20.41
N LEU A 69 13.91 -15.43 -20.58
CA LEU A 69 15.00 -15.60 -19.60
C LEU A 69 16.21 -14.67 -19.83
N SER A 70 15.96 -13.38 -20.03
CA SER A 70 17.02 -12.36 -20.10
C SER A 70 17.49 -11.93 -18.70
N LEU A 71 18.70 -11.39 -18.56
CA LEU A 71 19.15 -10.74 -17.32
C LEU A 71 18.21 -9.57 -16.94
N GLU A 72 17.66 -8.87 -17.94
CA GLU A 72 16.62 -7.86 -17.73
C GLU A 72 15.32 -8.44 -17.18
N ALA A 73 15.03 -9.71 -17.47
CA ALA A 73 13.84 -10.38 -16.95
C ALA A 73 13.95 -10.62 -15.43
N CYS A 74 15.17 -10.78 -14.89
CA CYS A 74 15.37 -10.88 -13.43
C CYS A 74 15.02 -9.57 -12.71
N ASP A 75 15.44 -8.43 -13.24
CA ASP A 75 15.11 -7.13 -12.63
C ASP A 75 13.64 -6.74 -12.84
N LYS A 76 13.05 -7.13 -13.98
CA LYS A 76 11.60 -7.02 -14.21
C LYS A 76 10.80 -7.92 -13.26
N ASP A 77 11.26 -9.14 -12.96
CA ASP A 77 10.63 -10.04 -11.98
C ASP A 77 10.65 -9.44 -10.56
N LYS A 78 11.78 -8.86 -10.13
CA LYS A 78 11.85 -8.15 -8.84
C LYS A 78 10.88 -6.99 -8.78
N GLN A 79 10.79 -6.19 -9.85
CA GLN A 79 9.85 -5.08 -9.93
C GLN A 79 8.40 -5.58 -9.89
N LEU A 80 8.09 -6.64 -10.63
CA LEU A 80 6.77 -7.27 -10.64
C LEU A 80 6.39 -7.72 -9.23
N ARG A 81 7.25 -8.49 -8.54
CA ARG A 81 7.03 -8.92 -7.16
C ARG A 81 6.82 -7.75 -6.20
N ALA A 82 7.56 -6.66 -6.38
CA ALA A 82 7.38 -5.46 -5.57
C ALA A 82 6.01 -4.81 -5.80
N TRP A 83 5.53 -4.75 -7.04
CA TRP A 83 4.19 -4.24 -7.37
C TRP A 83 3.07 -5.17 -6.93
N GLU A 84 3.22 -6.49 -7.06
CA GLU A 84 2.28 -7.47 -6.51
C GLU A 84 2.17 -7.36 -4.98
N TRP A 85 3.30 -7.19 -4.30
CA TRP A 85 3.31 -6.97 -2.86
C TRP A 85 2.61 -5.66 -2.48
N ARG A 86 2.82 -4.59 -3.26
CA ARG A 86 2.08 -3.32 -3.10
C ARG A 86 0.58 -3.52 -3.29
N CYS A 87 0.13 -4.24 -4.32
CA CYS A 87 -1.29 -4.57 -4.51
C CYS A 87 -1.87 -5.27 -3.29
N LYS A 88 -1.19 -6.32 -2.81
CA LYS A 88 -1.63 -7.08 -1.63
C LYS A 88 -1.69 -6.20 -0.39
N LEU A 89 -0.70 -5.34 -0.19
CA LEU A 89 -0.67 -4.41 0.93
C LEU A 89 -1.84 -3.43 0.87
N TYR A 90 -2.05 -2.76 -0.28
CA TYR A 90 -3.11 -1.76 -0.42
C TYR A 90 -4.50 -2.38 -0.31
N LYS A 91 -4.73 -3.56 -0.88
CA LYS A 91 -6.00 -4.30 -0.69
C LYS A 91 -6.25 -4.60 0.79
N ARG A 92 -5.24 -5.09 1.50
CA ARG A 92 -5.35 -5.34 2.95
C ARG A 92 -5.60 -4.05 3.73
N MET A 93 -4.98 -2.95 3.31
CA MET A 93 -5.22 -1.63 3.91
C MET A 93 -6.66 -1.15 3.68
N THR A 94 -7.22 -1.35 2.49
CA THR A 94 -8.62 -1.03 2.18
C THR A 94 -9.58 -1.84 3.06
N THR A 95 -9.39 -3.16 3.12
CA THR A 95 -10.23 -4.02 3.97
C THR A 95 -10.09 -3.67 5.45
N GLY A 96 -8.86 -3.50 5.96
CA GLY A 96 -8.64 -3.12 7.36
C GLY A 96 -9.24 -1.75 7.70
N PHE A 97 -9.15 -0.79 6.78
CA PHE A 97 -9.78 0.52 6.94
C PHE A 97 -11.31 0.44 6.96
N GLN A 98 -11.93 -0.34 6.06
CA GLN A 98 -13.38 -0.54 6.03
C GLN A 98 -13.88 -1.22 7.30
N HIS A 99 -13.23 -2.30 7.74
CA HIS A 99 -13.58 -2.98 8.98
C HIS A 99 -13.44 -2.04 10.19
N ALA A 100 -12.36 -1.26 10.30
CA ALA A 100 -12.19 -0.31 11.39
C ALA A 100 -13.31 0.74 11.45
N ARG A 101 -13.93 1.08 10.30
CA ARG A 101 -15.09 1.98 10.24
C ARG A 101 -16.41 1.32 10.64
N GLU A 102 -16.59 0.04 10.35
CA GLU A 102 -17.80 -0.70 10.73
C GLU A 102 -17.89 -0.94 12.25
N TYR A 103 -16.76 -0.88 12.97
CA TYR A 103 -16.69 -1.11 14.42
C TYR A 103 -16.37 0.15 15.25
N ALA A 104 -16.39 1.35 14.64
CA ALA A 104 -16.18 2.64 15.31
C ALA A 104 -17.50 3.40 15.48
#